data_AF-A0A7W9ENA3-F1
#
_entry.id   AF-A0A7W9ENA3-F1
#
_cell.length_a   1.000
_cell.length_b   1.000
_cell.length_c   1.000
_cell.angle_alpha   90.00
_cell.angle_beta   90.00
_cell.angle_gamma   90.00
#
_symmetry.space_group_name_H-M   'P 1'
#
loop_
_entity.id
_entity.type
_entity.pdbx_description
1 polymer ?
#
loop_
_entity_poly.entity_id
_entity_poly.type
_entity_poly.pdbx_seq_one_letter_code
_entity_poly.pdbx_strand_id
1 'polypeptide(L)'
;MSKLILPLKAEYFDAIRDGTKKEEYRLANDYWSKRLIVGGRRGILHRSFDGIVLTKGYPKRDDAERRLELPWLGFTRKKITHPHFGPDPVEVFAIDVSGHPSGGDRHGE
;
A
#
# COMPACT_ATOMS: atom_id res chain seq x y z
N MET A 1 8.90 2.79 16.35
CA MET A 1 7.86 2.15 15.52
C MET A 1 7.82 2.87 14.18
N SER A 2 7.95 2.15 13.07
CA SER A 2 8.05 2.74 11.74
C SER A 2 6.75 2.48 10.99
N LYS A 3 6.10 3.54 10.51
CA LYS A 3 4.92 3.43 9.63
C LYS A 3 5.34 3.68 8.18
N LEU A 4 4.77 2.91 7.26
CA LEU A 4 5.04 3.11 5.83
C LEU A 4 4.15 4.23 5.29
N ILE A 5 4.72 5.35 4.85
CA ILE A 5 3.95 6.47 4.29
C ILE A 5 3.94 6.38 2.76
N LEU A 6 2.74 6.33 2.17
CA LEU A 6 2.53 6.25 0.72
C LEU A 6 1.63 7.40 0.23
N PRO A 7 2.17 8.35 -0.55
CA PRO A 7 1.33 9.27 -1.29
C PRO A 7 0.69 8.55 -2.48
N LEU A 8 -0.63 8.68 -2.57
CA LEU A 8 -1.47 8.11 -3.61
C LEU A 8 -2.11 9.22 -4.45
N LYS A 9 -2.50 8.90 -5.68
CA LYS A 9 -3.43 9.75 -6.42
C LYS A 9 -4.79 9.75 -5.71
N ALA A 10 -5.53 10.84 -5.88
CA ALA A 10 -6.86 10.99 -5.30
C ALA A 10 -7.76 9.78 -5.55
N GLU A 11 -7.89 9.38 -6.82
CA GLU A 11 -8.71 8.23 -7.22
C GLU A 11 -8.40 6.93 -6.46
N TYR A 12 -7.11 6.59 -6.29
CA TYR A 12 -6.73 5.39 -5.54
C TYR A 12 -6.94 5.52 -4.05
N PHE A 13 -6.67 6.71 -3.49
CA PHE A 13 -6.92 6.97 -2.08
C PHE A 13 -8.41 6.84 -1.76
N ASP A 14 -9.27 7.49 -2.56
CA ASP A 14 -10.72 7.42 -2.41
C ASP A 14 -11.20 5.97 -2.59
N ALA A 15 -10.67 5.19 -3.54
CA ALA A 15 -11.02 3.78 -3.71
C ALA A 15 -10.61 2.88 -2.52
N ILE A 16 -9.45 3.13 -1.91
CA ILE A 16 -9.01 2.36 -0.73
C ILE A 16 -9.83 2.77 0.50
N ARG A 17 -10.09 4.07 0.67
CA ARG A 17 -10.95 4.60 1.73
C ARG A 17 -12.36 4.00 1.64
N ASP A 18 -12.89 3.87 0.43
CA ASP A 18 -14.21 3.27 0.18
C ASP A 18 -14.21 1.73 0.29
N GLY A 19 -13.04 1.10 0.43
CA GLY A 19 -12.89 -0.36 0.52
C GLY A 19 -13.04 -1.10 -0.81
N THR A 20 -13.22 -0.37 -1.92
CA THR A 20 -13.28 -0.94 -3.28
C THR A 20 -11.91 -1.40 -3.77
N LYS A 21 -10.82 -0.76 -3.30
CA LYS A 21 -9.44 -1.16 -3.59
C LYS A 21 -8.74 -1.68 -2.33
N LYS A 22 -8.38 -2.97 -2.35
CA LYS A 22 -7.77 -3.68 -1.22
C LYS A 22 -6.25 -3.88 -1.34
N GLU A 23 -5.70 -3.61 -2.52
CA GLU A 23 -4.28 -3.82 -2.82
C GLU A 23 -3.69 -2.60 -3.52
N GLU A 24 -2.57 -2.11 -3.00
CA GLU A 24 -1.77 -1.05 -3.59
C GLU A 24 -0.55 -1.63 -4.29
N TYR A 25 -0.40 -1.35 -5.59
CA TYR A 25 0.67 -1.92 -6.41
C TYR A 25 1.83 -0.92 -6.54
N ARG A 26 3.01 -1.33 -6.09
CA ARG A 26 4.25 -0.55 -6.25
C ARG A 26 5.28 -1.30 -7.07
N LEU A 27 5.83 -0.65 -8.08
CA LEU A 27 6.84 -1.27 -8.95
C LEU A 27 7.98 -1.87 -8.11
N ALA A 28 8.34 -3.13 -8.41
CA ALA A 28 9.40 -3.84 -7.69
C ALA A 28 10.78 -3.40 -8.17
N ASN A 29 11.13 -2.13 -7.91
CA ASN A 29 12.43 -1.57 -8.20
C ASN A 29 13.34 -1.55 -6.95
N ASP A 30 14.61 -1.15 -7.13
CA ASP A 30 15.59 -1.05 -6.04
C ASP A 30 15.12 -0.11 -4.92
N TYR A 31 14.42 0.98 -5.29
CA TYR A 31 13.88 1.96 -4.35
C TYR A 31 12.83 1.36 -3.41
N TRP A 32 11.85 0.62 -3.94
CA TRP A 32 10.85 -0.07 -3.12
C TRP A 32 11.43 -1.27 -2.39
N SER A 33 12.35 -2.00 -3.02
CA SER A 33 13.05 -3.12 -2.39
C SER A 33 13.76 -2.66 -1.12
N LYS A 34 14.55 -1.59 -1.14
CA LYS A 34 15.20 -1.05 0.07
C LYS A 34 14.23 -0.61 1.18
N ARG A 35 12.99 -0.31 0.80
CA ARG A 35 11.97 0.17 1.74
C ARG A 35 11.20 -0.98 2.37
N LEU A 36 10.75 -1.93 1.56
CA LEU A 36 9.88 -3.06 1.93
C LEU A 36 10.66 -4.31 2.31
N ILE A 37 11.92 -4.38 1.94
CA ILE A 37 12.78 -5.53 2.13
C ILE A 37 14.02 -5.07 2.88
N VAL A 38 14.45 -5.88 3.85
CA VAL A 38 15.70 -5.68 4.58
C VAL A 38 16.67 -6.81 4.23
N GLY A 39 17.82 -6.44 3.67
CA GLY A 39 18.92 -7.37 3.39
C GLY A 39 19.91 -7.38 4.56
N GLY A 40 20.31 -8.57 4.99
CA GLY A 40 21.35 -8.75 5.99
C GLY A 40 22.24 -9.96 5.69
N ARG A 41 23.17 -10.27 6.61
CA ARG A 41 24.09 -11.42 6.45
C ARG A 41 23.38 -12.77 6.30
N ARG A 42 22.12 -12.87 6.72
CA ARG A 42 21.27 -14.07 6.64
C ARG A 42 20.37 -14.14 5.40
N GLY A 43 20.45 -13.17 4.50
CA GLY A 43 19.63 -13.10 3.30
C GLY A 43 18.64 -11.93 3.32
N ILE A 44 17.59 -12.07 2.53
CA ILE A 44 16.61 -11.03 2.23
C ILE A 44 15.31 -11.33 2.99
N LEU A 45 14.87 -10.43 3.87
CA LEU A 45 13.65 -10.57 4.69
C LEU A 45 12.64 -9.46 4.39
N HIS A 46 11.35 -9.76 4.56
CA HIS A 46 10.30 -8.76 4.45
C HIS A 46 10.36 -7.82 5.66
N ARG A 47 10.29 -6.51 5.39
CA ARG A 47 10.23 -5.51 6.44
C ARG A 47 8.80 -5.42 6.98
N SER A 48 8.66 -5.57 8.28
CA SER A 48 7.41 -5.32 8.98
C SER A 48 7.35 -3.86 9.44
N PHE A 49 6.18 -3.25 9.23
CA PHE A 49 5.86 -1.93 9.74
C PHE A 49 4.79 -2.06 10.82
N ASP A 50 4.68 -1.04 11.66
CA ASP A 50 3.63 -0.95 12.69
C ASP A 50 2.25 -0.65 12.05
N GLY A 51 2.27 0.13 10.97
CA GLY A 51 1.10 0.50 10.19
C GLY A 51 1.49 1.12 8.85
N ILE A 52 0.51 1.36 8.01
CA ILE A 52 0.64 2.06 6.74
C ILE A 52 -0.21 3.32 6.74
N VAL A 53 0.37 4.41 6.26
CA VAL A 53 -0.25 5.73 6.18
C VAL A 53 -0.35 6.12 4.72
N LEU A 54 -1.56 6.11 4.18
CA LEU A 54 -1.84 6.55 2.81
C LEU A 54 -2.18 8.04 2.84
N THR A 55 -1.71 8.81 1.86
CA THR A 55 -2.07 10.24 1.74
C THR A 55 -2.66 10.57 0.37
N LYS A 56 -3.71 11.40 0.34
CA LYS A 56 -4.36 11.89 -0.89
C LYS A 56 -3.52 13.00 -1.54
N GLY A 57 -2.59 12.61 -2.41
CA GLY A 57 -1.65 13.52 -3.08
C GLY A 57 -0.56 14.04 -2.14
N TYR A 58 -0.14 15.29 -2.37
CA TYR A 58 0.71 16.08 -1.47
C TYR A 58 -0.16 17.11 -0.74
N PRO A 59 -0.94 16.71 0.27
CA PRO A 59 -1.71 17.66 1.05
C PRO A 59 -0.78 18.62 1.80
N LYS A 60 -1.27 19.83 2.07
CA LYS A 60 -0.64 20.71 3.08
C LYS A 60 -0.69 20.00 4.43
N ARG A 61 0.25 20.32 5.31
CA ARG A 61 0.56 19.58 6.55
C ARG A 61 -0.63 19.38 7.52
N ASP A 62 -1.74 20.09 7.30
CA ASP A 62 -2.91 20.19 8.17
C ASP A 62 -4.15 19.40 7.70
N ASP A 63 -4.16 18.86 6.47
CA ASP A 63 -5.32 18.09 5.97
C ASP A 63 -5.33 16.66 6.55
N ALA A 64 -5.88 16.49 7.75
CA ALA A 64 -6.09 15.19 8.38
C ALA A 64 -7.05 14.30 7.58
N GLU A 65 -8.04 14.88 6.90
CA GLU A 65 -9.03 14.17 6.06
C GLU A 65 -8.42 13.48 4.84
N ARG A 66 -7.18 13.85 4.49
CA ARG A 66 -6.42 13.30 3.37
C ARG A 66 -5.40 12.26 3.81
N ARG A 67 -5.48 11.76 5.04
CA ARG A 67 -4.61 10.74 5.59
C ARG A 67 -5.44 9.55 6.06
N LEU A 68 -5.09 8.35 5.58
CA LEU A 68 -5.70 7.09 6.00
C LEU A 68 -4.62 6.23 6.66
N GLU A 69 -4.82 5.90 7.93
CA GLU A 69 -3.92 5.01 8.66
C GLU A 69 -4.57 3.63 8.79
N LEU A 70 -3.85 2.60 8.34
CA LEU A 70 -4.29 1.21 8.32
C LEU A 70 -3.24 0.33 9.02
N PRO A 71 -3.63 -0.80 9.62
CA PRO A 71 -2.68 -1.79 10.11
C PRO A 71 -1.87 -2.35 8.94
N TRP A 72 -0.59 -2.61 9.19
CA TRP A 72 0.28 -3.23 8.19
C TRP A 72 -0.03 -4.72 8.09
N LEU A 73 -0.63 -5.13 6.98
CA LEU A 73 -0.95 -6.54 6.71
C LEU A 73 0.14 -7.25 5.87
N GLY A 74 1.17 -6.52 5.45
CA GLY A 74 2.25 -7.04 4.63
C GLY A 74 2.09 -6.72 3.14
N PHE A 75 2.91 -7.38 2.34
CA PHE A 75 2.86 -7.27 0.88
C PHE A 75 3.25 -8.58 0.23
N THR A 76 2.79 -8.77 -1.00
CA THR A 76 3.14 -9.92 -1.84
C THR A 76 3.76 -9.44 -3.15
N ARG A 77 4.73 -10.17 -3.69
CA ARG A 77 5.24 -9.89 -5.05
C ARG A 77 4.32 -10.54 -6.08
N LYS A 78 3.83 -9.75 -7.02
CA LYS A 78 2.99 -10.21 -8.13
C LYS A 78 3.56 -9.70 -9.45
N LYS A 79 3.41 -10.46 -10.52
CA LYS A 79 3.68 -9.99 -11.88
C LYS A 79 2.36 -9.59 -12.51
N ILE A 80 2.19 -8.30 -12.80
CA ILE A 80 0.96 -7.76 -13.39
C ILE A 80 1.26 -7.00 -14.66
N THR A 81 0.31 -7.01 -15.59
CA THR A 81 0.29 -6.07 -16.72
C THR A 81 -0.68 -4.95 -16.35
N HIS A 82 -0.20 -3.72 -16.24
CA HIS A 82 -1.01 -2.59 -15.83
C HIS A 82 -0.77 -1.39 -16.76
N PRO A 83 -1.82 -0.70 -17.23
CA PRO A 83 -1.68 0.41 -18.18
C PRO A 83 -0.76 1.54 -17.67
N HIS A 84 -0.66 1.73 -16.36
CA HIS A 84 0.31 2.68 -15.77
C HIS A 84 1.78 2.27 -15.81
N PHE A 85 2.06 0.96 -15.87
CA PHE A 85 3.44 0.46 -15.98
C PHE A 85 3.84 0.15 -17.42
N GLY A 86 2.85 -0.02 -18.30
CA GLY A 86 3.05 -0.29 -19.72
C GLY A 86 2.37 -1.60 -20.16
N PRO A 87 2.54 -1.99 -21.43
CA PRO A 87 2.00 -3.23 -21.96
C PRO A 87 2.76 -4.47 -21.47
N ASP A 88 3.99 -4.30 -21.00
CA ASP A 88 4.84 -5.39 -20.53
C ASP A 88 4.46 -5.83 -19.10
N PRO A 89 4.53 -7.14 -18.81
CA PRO A 89 4.25 -7.65 -17.49
C PRO A 89 5.40 -7.29 -16.54
N VAL A 90 5.11 -6.44 -15.56
CA VAL A 90 6.08 -5.95 -14.58
C VAL A 90 5.88 -6.62 -13.22
N GLU A 91 6.96 -6.76 -12.47
CA GLU A 91 6.89 -7.18 -11.07
C GLU A 91 6.52 -5.99 -10.18
N VAL A 92 5.56 -6.21 -9.29
CA VAL A 92 5.08 -5.22 -8.33
C VAL A 92 4.99 -5.83 -6.94
N PHE A 93 5.16 -5.00 -5.93
CA PHE A 93 4.76 -5.25 -4.57
C PHE A 93 3.28 -4.88 -4.42
N ALA A 94 2.43 -5.88 -4.28
CA ALA A 94 1.03 -5.75 -3.89
C ALA A 94 0.97 -5.61 -2.36
N ILE A 95 0.90 -4.37 -1.88
CA ILE A 95 0.78 -4.05 -0.47
C ILE A 95 -0.69 -4.18 -0.08
N ASP A 96 -0.95 -4.95 0.97
CA ASP A 96 -2.30 -5.15 1.44
C ASP A 96 -2.77 -3.93 2.24
N VAL A 97 -3.84 -3.31 1.77
CA VAL A 97 -4.50 -2.14 2.36
C VAL A 97 -5.96 -2.45 2.70
N SER A 98 -6.31 -3.74 2.79
CA SER A 98 -7.64 -4.20 3.16
C SER A 98 -7.96 -4.04 4.64
N GLY A 99 -6.95 -3.68 5.45
CA GLY A 99 -7.03 -3.53 6.90
C GLY A 99 -7.88 -2.37 7.40
N HIS A 100 -8.82 -1.87 6.58
CA HIS A 100 -9.81 -0.94 7.08
C HIS A 100 -10.46 -1.56 8.32
N PRO A 101 -10.56 -0.84 9.45
CA PRO A 101 -11.45 -1.27 10.52
C PRO A 101 -12.85 -1.23 9.89
N SER A 102 -13.30 -2.35 9.36
CA SER A 102 -14.69 -2.56 9.03
C SER A 102 -15.43 -2.35 10.34
N GLY A 103 -16.04 -1.18 10.52
CA GLY A 103 -17.23 -1.11 11.35
C GLY A 103 -18.13 -2.23 10.88
N GLY A 104 -18.45 -3.14 11.81
CA GLY A 104 -18.93 -4.48 11.53
C GLY A 104 -20.13 -4.58 10.59
N ASP A 105 -20.32 -5.81 10.12
CA ASP A 105 -21.62 -6.39 9.81
C ASP A 105 -22.55 -5.56 8.93
N ARG A 106 -22.47 -5.79 7.61
CA ARG A 106 -23.67 -5.90 6.77
C ARG A 106 -23.31 -6.49 5.41
N HIS A 107 -23.61 -7.78 5.25
CA HIS A 107 -24.65 -8.20 4.30
C HIS A 107 -25.00 -9.66 4.59
N GLY A 108 -26.04 -9.85 5.40
CA GLY A 108 -26.89 -11.02 5.27
C GLY A 108 -27.93 -10.69 4.21
N GLU A 109 -28.07 -11.56 3.23
CA GLU A 109 -29.30 -11.87 2.51
C GLU A 109 -29.32 -13.37 2.23
#